data_AF-A0A964MU51-F1
#
_entry.id   AF-A0A964MU51-F1
#
_cell.length_a   1.000
_cell.length_b   1.000
_cell.length_c   1.000
_cell.angle_alpha   90.00
_cell.angle_beta   90.00
_cell.angle_gamma   90.00
#
_symmetry.space_group_name_H-M   'P 1'
#
loop_
_entity.id
_entity.type
_entity.pdbx_description
1 polymer ?
#
loop_
_entity_poly.entity_id
_entity_poly.type
_entity_poly.pdbx_seq_one_letter_code
_entity_poly.pdbx_strand_id
1 'polypeptide(L)'
;MRPRSPSPGAVGSTWVAAVAGFGTVAAAFATAWSTNHFAAFSLLLIGLSVMTYWMSEQPGHAWLRWPNAAAAGLSVVVVTIRALGHPPLETPGLALVAQAAFVATMQGSLAVRLVMLGRNARFFDVMQAASGLVIGIGGAVMVTRASPGGLGLIGAVAGILALGAYLGAFLRLADRPHLSASYHLLAAFGLVAAIAALALLFPGPILALAAITIGIISIGLGPHRLAGYAALHGSAYVLTALAASGLLTASLTAWMRNPTPWPSVSAVGWLTLGTAGICATLRPPRHDDIGDLLARVGRLILAALFVFAASGAVLMVSGPHIAGPPPDLGVLATLRTTLLSLAVIGLGLAARRPQTRVFARLVYPLLIVGGLRFVADDFRHSGPATLFIALAVYGLAWVLGPRMAARGNVC
;
A
#
# COMPACT_ATOMS: atom_id res chain seq x y z
N MET A 1 21.71 -30.57 -11.96
CA MET A 1 20.82 -31.43 -12.77
C MET A 1 20.73 -30.83 -14.17
N ARG A 2 21.18 -31.53 -15.22
CA ARG A 2 21.00 -31.07 -16.60
C ARG A 2 19.51 -31.17 -16.97
N PRO A 3 18.89 -30.14 -17.56
CA PRO A 3 17.50 -30.24 -18.02
C PRO A 3 17.42 -31.35 -19.08
N ARG A 4 16.60 -32.37 -18.84
CA ARG A 4 16.25 -33.36 -19.86
C ARG A 4 15.61 -32.60 -21.03
N SER A 5 16.13 -32.79 -22.23
CA SER A 5 15.51 -32.28 -23.45
C SER A 5 14.08 -32.81 -23.53
N PRO A 6 13.07 -31.95 -23.79
CA PRO A 6 11.68 -32.39 -23.89
C PRO A 6 11.55 -33.44 -25.00
N SER A 7 10.80 -34.52 -24.73
CA SER A 7 10.49 -35.51 -25.75
C SER A 7 9.68 -34.84 -26.88
N PRO A 8 9.93 -35.15 -28.15
CA PRO A 8 9.26 -34.51 -29.28
C PRO A 8 7.72 -34.58 -29.23
N GLY A 9 7.15 -35.63 -28.62
CA GLY A 9 5.71 -35.74 -28.39
C GLY A 9 5.12 -34.69 -27.43
N ALA A 10 5.91 -34.17 -26.48
CA ALA A 10 5.47 -33.14 -25.56
C ALA A 10 5.32 -31.76 -26.23
N VAL A 11 6.02 -31.51 -27.34
CA VAL A 11 5.90 -30.24 -28.09
C VAL A 11 4.58 -30.20 -28.86
N GLY A 12 4.18 -31.30 -29.50
CA GLY A 12 2.92 -31.37 -30.26
C GLY A 12 1.68 -31.12 -29.39
N SER A 13 1.61 -31.72 -28.19
CA SER A 13 0.48 -31.55 -27.28
C SER A 13 0.35 -30.11 -26.75
N THR A 14 1.47 -29.40 -26.54
CA THR A 14 1.46 -28.01 -26.06
C THR A 14 0.80 -27.05 -27.06
N TRP A 15 1.05 -27.24 -28.36
CA TRP A 15 0.45 -26.41 -29.42
C TRP A 15 -1.03 -26.68 -29.62
N VAL A 16 -1.48 -27.92 -29.48
CA VAL A 16 -2.92 -28.22 -29.56
C VAL A 16 -3.66 -27.59 -28.38
N ALA A 17 -3.12 -27.74 -27.16
CA ALA A 17 -3.66 -27.09 -25.97
C ALA A 17 -3.66 -25.55 -26.09
N ALA A 18 -2.64 -24.99 -26.77
CA ALA A 18 -2.55 -23.57 -27.07
C ALA A 18 -3.75 -23.06 -27.85
N VAL A 19 -3.92 -23.65 -29.03
CA VAL A 19 -4.90 -23.23 -30.02
C VAL A 19 -6.30 -23.48 -29.48
N ALA A 20 -6.52 -24.61 -28.80
CA ALA A 20 -7.77 -24.88 -28.12
C ALA A 20 -8.07 -23.84 -27.03
N GLY A 21 -7.08 -23.46 -26.21
CA GLY A 21 -7.23 -22.43 -25.19
C GLY A 21 -7.61 -21.07 -25.76
N PHE A 22 -6.84 -20.58 -26.75
CA PHE A 22 -7.13 -19.30 -27.41
C PHE A 22 -8.47 -19.32 -28.15
N GLY A 23 -8.77 -20.41 -28.86
CA GLY A 23 -10.04 -20.59 -29.55
C GLY A 23 -11.23 -20.57 -28.58
N THR A 24 -11.10 -21.24 -27.44
CA THR A 24 -12.15 -21.25 -26.39
C THR A 24 -12.34 -19.87 -25.79
N VAL A 25 -11.26 -19.14 -25.49
CA VAL A 25 -11.33 -17.75 -25.00
C VAL A 25 -12.02 -16.85 -26.01
N ALA A 26 -11.61 -16.90 -27.28
CA ALA A 26 -12.18 -16.09 -28.34
C ALA A 26 -13.67 -16.40 -28.56
N ALA A 27 -14.03 -17.69 -28.61
CA ALA A 27 -15.41 -18.14 -28.71
C ALA A 27 -16.24 -17.66 -27.51
N ALA A 28 -15.74 -17.81 -26.28
CA ALA A 28 -16.43 -17.34 -25.08
C ALA A 28 -16.70 -15.83 -25.12
N PHE A 29 -15.72 -15.00 -25.53
CA PHE A 29 -15.93 -13.56 -25.70
C PHE A 29 -16.91 -13.23 -26.82
N ALA A 30 -16.80 -13.89 -27.98
CA ALA A 30 -17.71 -13.67 -29.10
C ALA A 30 -19.15 -14.02 -28.73
N THR A 31 -19.36 -15.16 -28.05
CA THR A 31 -20.69 -15.58 -27.58
C THR A 31 -21.20 -14.69 -26.45
N ALA A 32 -20.34 -14.25 -25.52
CA ALA A 32 -20.73 -13.29 -24.49
C ALA A 32 -21.19 -11.97 -25.10
N TRP A 33 -20.49 -11.49 -26.14
CA TRP A 33 -20.84 -10.28 -26.86
C TRP A 33 -22.15 -10.42 -27.63
N SER A 34 -22.34 -11.53 -28.35
CA SER A 34 -23.55 -11.75 -29.15
C SER A 34 -24.79 -12.02 -28.31
N THR A 35 -24.64 -12.69 -27.17
CA THR A 35 -25.76 -13.03 -26.28
C THR A 35 -26.00 -12.01 -25.18
N ASN A 36 -25.06 -11.07 -24.97
CA ASN A 36 -25.11 -10.05 -23.91
C ASN A 36 -25.07 -10.62 -22.47
N HIS A 37 -24.57 -11.85 -22.27
CA HIS A 37 -24.50 -12.56 -20.97
C HIS A 37 -23.07 -12.64 -20.40
N PHE A 38 -22.42 -11.50 -20.12
CA PHE A 38 -20.99 -11.49 -19.75
C PHE A 38 -20.69 -12.13 -18.39
N ALA A 39 -21.62 -12.10 -17.44
CA ALA A 39 -21.42 -12.69 -16.12
C ALA A 39 -21.21 -14.22 -16.18
N ALA A 40 -22.05 -14.93 -16.94
CA ALA A 40 -21.96 -16.39 -17.08
C ALA A 40 -20.64 -16.81 -17.76
N PHE A 41 -20.27 -16.16 -18.86
CA PHE A 41 -19.01 -16.44 -19.54
C PHE A 41 -17.79 -16.07 -18.71
N SER A 42 -17.89 -15.08 -17.82
CA SER A 42 -16.80 -14.77 -16.88
C SER A 42 -16.53 -15.92 -15.91
N LEU A 43 -17.57 -16.56 -15.36
CA LEU A 43 -17.40 -17.73 -14.50
C LEU A 43 -16.74 -18.90 -15.24
N LEU A 44 -17.12 -19.12 -16.50
CA LEU A 44 -16.50 -20.13 -17.37
C LEU A 44 -15.02 -19.82 -17.61
N LEU A 45 -14.67 -18.57 -17.97
CA LEU A 45 -13.29 -18.15 -18.19
C LEU A 45 -12.44 -18.24 -16.91
N ILE A 46 -13.03 -17.95 -15.75
CA ILE A 46 -12.39 -18.15 -14.44
C ILE A 46 -12.05 -19.64 -14.24
N GLY A 47 -13.01 -20.54 -14.48
CA GLY A 47 -12.78 -21.99 -14.39
C GLY A 47 -11.66 -22.46 -15.31
N LEU A 48 -11.68 -22.03 -16.58
CA LEU A 48 -10.63 -22.33 -17.56
C LEU A 48 -9.25 -21.80 -17.12
N SER A 49 -9.20 -20.62 -16.52
CA SER A 49 -7.95 -20.06 -15.98
C SER A 49 -7.36 -20.94 -14.88
N VAL A 50 -8.19 -21.46 -13.96
CA VAL A 50 -7.73 -22.39 -12.92
C VAL A 50 -7.23 -23.71 -13.52
N MET A 51 -7.98 -24.29 -14.45
CA MET A 51 -7.59 -25.55 -15.09
C MET A 51 -6.25 -25.40 -15.80
N THR A 52 -6.08 -24.35 -16.60
CA THR A 52 -4.84 -24.09 -17.35
C THR A 52 -3.68 -23.69 -16.46
N TYR A 53 -3.94 -23.03 -15.32
CA TYR A 53 -2.94 -22.81 -14.28
C TYR A 53 -2.38 -24.13 -13.76
N TRP A 54 -3.23 -25.09 -13.38
CA TRP A 54 -2.78 -26.39 -12.88
C TRP A 54 -2.09 -27.24 -13.95
N MET A 55 -2.57 -27.20 -15.21
CA MET A 55 -1.87 -27.84 -16.33
C MET A 55 -0.49 -27.23 -16.58
N SER A 56 -0.33 -25.92 -16.34
CA SER A 56 0.97 -25.24 -16.51
C SER A 56 2.04 -25.64 -15.50
N GLU A 57 1.69 -26.41 -14.47
CA GLU A 57 2.68 -27.03 -13.57
C GLU A 57 3.46 -28.17 -14.26
N GLN A 58 2.97 -28.69 -15.39
CA GLN A 58 3.73 -29.65 -16.17
C GLN A 58 4.87 -28.96 -16.95
N PRO A 59 6.05 -29.57 -17.06
CA PRO A 59 7.15 -29.04 -17.87
C PRO A 59 6.70 -28.72 -19.30
N GLY A 60 7.16 -27.59 -19.85
CA GLY A 60 6.83 -27.15 -21.22
C GLY A 60 5.50 -26.41 -21.38
N HIS A 61 4.61 -26.42 -20.37
CA HIS A 61 3.26 -25.86 -20.45
C HIS A 61 3.13 -24.51 -19.72
N ALA A 62 4.24 -23.94 -19.28
CA ALA A 62 4.30 -22.75 -18.44
C ALA A 62 3.63 -21.51 -19.03
N TRP A 63 3.44 -21.42 -20.34
CA TRP A 63 2.91 -20.24 -20.99
C TRP A 63 1.36 -20.27 -21.09
N LEU A 64 0.72 -21.45 -21.00
CA LEU A 64 -0.74 -21.66 -21.17
C LEU A 64 -1.62 -20.89 -20.16
N ARG A 65 -1.06 -20.56 -18.99
CA ARG A 65 -1.77 -19.85 -17.92
C ARG A 65 -2.01 -18.36 -18.20
N TRP A 66 -1.17 -17.73 -19.02
CA TRP A 66 -1.25 -16.28 -19.23
C TRP A 66 -2.52 -15.85 -19.98
N PRO A 67 -2.85 -16.43 -21.16
CA PRO A 67 -4.00 -15.97 -21.92
C PRO A 67 -5.32 -16.15 -21.18
N ASN A 68 -5.50 -17.30 -20.52
CA ASN A 68 -6.73 -17.61 -19.81
C ASN A 68 -6.91 -16.76 -18.55
N ALA A 69 -5.82 -16.48 -17.81
CA ALA A 69 -5.87 -15.57 -16.67
C ALA A 69 -6.18 -14.12 -17.10
N ALA A 70 -5.58 -13.65 -18.20
CA ALA A 70 -5.87 -12.35 -18.78
C ALA A 70 -7.32 -12.26 -19.25
N ALA A 71 -7.83 -13.30 -19.92
CA ALA A 71 -9.21 -13.40 -20.37
C ALA A 71 -10.21 -13.34 -19.20
N ALA A 72 -9.97 -14.12 -18.14
CA ALA A 72 -10.80 -14.11 -16.94
C ALA A 72 -10.77 -12.74 -16.24
N GLY A 73 -9.60 -12.12 -16.12
CA GLY A 73 -9.49 -10.77 -15.55
C GLY A 73 -10.24 -9.72 -16.38
N LEU A 74 -10.05 -9.73 -17.71
CA LEU A 74 -10.71 -8.82 -18.62
C LEU A 74 -12.23 -9.00 -18.61
N SER A 75 -12.72 -10.24 -18.60
CA SER A 75 -14.16 -10.51 -18.58
C SER A 75 -14.80 -9.98 -17.29
N VAL A 76 -14.14 -10.16 -16.14
CA VAL A 76 -14.61 -9.61 -14.85
C VAL A 76 -14.60 -8.08 -14.86
N VAL A 77 -13.60 -7.43 -15.47
CA VAL A 77 -13.59 -5.97 -15.68
C VAL A 77 -14.78 -5.54 -16.53
N VAL A 78 -15.06 -6.24 -17.64
CA VAL A 78 -16.22 -5.93 -18.49
C VAL A 78 -17.55 -6.07 -17.72
N VAL A 79 -17.72 -7.15 -16.95
CA VAL A 79 -18.90 -7.32 -16.09
C VAL A 79 -19.02 -6.19 -15.07
N THR A 80 -17.90 -5.78 -14.48
CA THR A 80 -17.85 -4.65 -13.53
C THR A 80 -18.32 -3.35 -14.19
N ILE A 81 -17.78 -3.00 -15.37
CA ILE A 81 -18.15 -1.80 -16.10
C ILE A 81 -19.64 -1.83 -16.48
N ARG A 82 -20.14 -2.98 -16.95
CA ARG A 82 -21.54 -3.16 -17.34
C ARG A 82 -22.51 -3.03 -16.16
N ALA A 83 -22.08 -3.40 -14.95
CA ALA A 83 -22.85 -3.21 -13.73
C ALA A 83 -22.86 -1.76 -13.21
N LEU A 84 -21.91 -0.92 -13.64
CA LEU A 84 -21.85 0.51 -13.33
C LEU A 84 -22.64 1.39 -14.32
N GLY A 85 -23.15 0.80 -15.40
CA GLY A 85 -23.94 1.50 -16.42
C GLY A 85 -25.29 2.02 -15.90
N HIS A 86 -25.85 3.00 -16.59
CA HIS A 86 -27.19 3.56 -16.30
C HIS A 86 -28.06 3.51 -17.57
N PRO A 87 -29.02 2.57 -17.68
CA PRO A 87 -29.31 1.49 -16.75
C PRO A 87 -28.22 0.40 -16.73
N PRO A 88 -28.08 -0.37 -15.63
CA PRO A 88 -27.08 -1.43 -15.55
C PRO A 88 -27.41 -2.58 -16.50
N LEU A 89 -26.44 -2.98 -17.32
CA LEU A 89 -26.57 -4.11 -18.25
C LEU A 89 -26.27 -5.46 -17.59
N GLU A 90 -25.62 -5.45 -16.43
CA GLU A 90 -25.40 -6.60 -15.56
C GLU A 90 -25.87 -6.23 -14.16
N THR A 91 -26.51 -7.15 -13.44
CA THR A 91 -26.94 -6.84 -12.07
C THR A 91 -25.72 -6.70 -11.17
N PRO A 92 -25.73 -5.77 -10.19
CA PRO A 92 -24.64 -5.63 -9.22
C PRO A 92 -24.31 -6.94 -8.50
N GLY A 93 -25.34 -7.75 -8.18
CA GLY A 93 -25.15 -9.05 -7.55
C GLY A 93 -24.32 -10.02 -8.40
N LEU A 94 -24.60 -10.12 -9.70
CA LEU A 94 -23.83 -10.99 -10.61
C LEU A 94 -22.38 -10.51 -10.77
N ALA A 95 -22.16 -9.20 -10.83
CA ALA A 95 -20.81 -8.64 -10.86
C ALA A 95 -20.02 -8.99 -9.59
N LEU A 96 -20.65 -8.91 -8.42
CA LEU A 96 -20.04 -9.30 -7.15
C LEU A 96 -19.73 -10.79 -7.07
N VAL A 97 -20.62 -11.64 -7.59
CA VAL A 97 -20.36 -13.09 -7.68
C VAL A 97 -19.17 -13.38 -8.59
N ALA A 98 -19.09 -12.74 -9.77
CA ALA A 98 -17.96 -12.92 -10.68
C ALA A 98 -16.63 -12.45 -10.07
N GLN A 99 -16.63 -11.30 -9.37
CA GLN A 99 -15.47 -10.78 -8.67
C GLN A 99 -15.05 -11.68 -7.50
N ALA A 100 -16.00 -12.14 -6.69
CA ALA A 100 -15.74 -13.06 -5.59
C ALA A 100 -15.18 -14.40 -6.10
N ALA A 101 -15.75 -14.95 -7.18
CA ALA A 101 -15.26 -16.16 -7.82
C ALA A 101 -13.83 -15.97 -8.36
N PHE A 102 -13.54 -14.84 -9.01
CA PHE A 102 -12.20 -14.51 -9.50
C PHE A 102 -11.18 -14.43 -8.36
N VAL A 103 -11.50 -13.73 -7.28
CA VAL A 103 -10.62 -13.66 -6.11
C VAL A 103 -10.42 -15.04 -5.49
N ALA A 104 -11.50 -15.76 -5.20
CA ALA A 104 -11.45 -17.06 -4.53
C ALA A 104 -10.61 -18.06 -5.33
N THR A 105 -10.76 -18.08 -6.66
CA THR A 105 -10.02 -19.01 -7.52
C THR A 105 -8.56 -18.63 -7.69
N MET A 106 -8.26 -17.35 -7.93
CA MET A 106 -6.89 -16.87 -8.11
C MET A 106 -6.08 -17.00 -6.82
N GLN A 107 -6.66 -16.60 -5.68
CA GLN A 107 -6.01 -16.66 -4.38
C GLN A 107 -6.02 -18.06 -3.78
N GLY A 108 -7.08 -18.84 -3.98
CA GLY A 108 -7.17 -20.23 -3.56
C GLY A 108 -6.11 -21.09 -4.25
N SER A 109 -5.96 -20.96 -5.56
CA SER A 109 -4.93 -21.68 -6.32
C SER A 109 -3.51 -21.29 -5.89
N LEU A 110 -3.30 -20.02 -5.56
CA LEU A 110 -2.05 -19.54 -4.99
C LEU A 110 -1.80 -20.16 -3.60
N ALA A 111 -2.79 -20.12 -2.71
CA ALA A 111 -2.68 -20.65 -1.36
C ALA A 111 -2.36 -22.14 -1.35
N VAL A 112 -3.05 -22.95 -2.17
CA VAL A 112 -2.75 -24.39 -2.32
C VAL A 112 -1.31 -24.57 -2.78
N ARG A 113 -0.87 -23.85 -3.82
CA ARG A 113 0.48 -24.01 -4.35
C ARG A 113 1.59 -23.59 -3.38
N LEU A 114 1.43 -22.45 -2.71
CA LEU A 114 2.47 -21.92 -1.83
C LEU A 114 2.45 -22.62 -0.46
N VAL A 115 1.27 -22.79 0.13
CA VAL A 115 1.12 -23.26 1.52
C VAL A 115 1.03 -24.78 1.58
N MET A 116 0.17 -25.41 0.78
CA MET A 116 -0.03 -26.86 0.85
C MET A 116 1.06 -27.63 0.10
N LEU A 117 1.41 -27.19 -1.11
CA LEU A 117 2.44 -27.85 -1.92
C LEU A 117 3.87 -27.35 -1.62
N GLY A 118 4.01 -26.31 -0.80
CA GLY A 118 5.32 -25.78 -0.40
C GLY A 118 6.17 -25.31 -1.58
N ARG A 119 5.57 -24.72 -2.62
CA ARG A 119 6.31 -24.24 -3.80
C ARG A 119 6.66 -22.77 -3.67
N ASN A 120 7.76 -22.38 -4.32
CA ASN A 120 8.16 -20.98 -4.41
C ASN A 120 7.23 -20.17 -5.32
N ALA A 121 6.93 -18.95 -4.90
CA ALA A 121 6.22 -17.97 -5.71
C ALA A 121 7.01 -17.67 -6.99
N ARG A 122 6.27 -17.58 -8.09
CA ARG A 122 6.77 -17.20 -9.41
C ARG A 122 6.28 -15.80 -9.74
N PHE A 123 6.91 -15.15 -10.70
CA PHE A 123 6.48 -13.85 -11.21
C PHE A 123 4.99 -13.83 -11.60
N PHE A 124 4.53 -14.88 -12.29
CA PHE A 124 3.11 -15.04 -12.64
C PHE A 124 2.20 -15.05 -11.40
N ASP A 125 2.62 -15.70 -10.32
CA ASP A 125 1.83 -15.81 -9.08
C ASP A 125 1.67 -14.42 -8.42
N VAL A 126 2.72 -13.58 -8.49
CA VAL A 126 2.68 -12.18 -8.04
C VAL A 126 1.68 -11.37 -8.87
N MET A 127 1.75 -11.48 -10.20
CA MET A 127 0.83 -10.79 -11.10
C MET A 127 -0.61 -11.25 -10.91
N GLN A 128 -0.84 -12.55 -10.75
CA GLN A 128 -2.17 -13.11 -10.49
C GLN A 128 -2.73 -12.65 -9.14
N ALA A 129 -1.90 -12.63 -8.09
CA ALA A 129 -2.32 -12.14 -6.78
C ALA A 129 -2.72 -10.66 -6.84
N ALA A 130 -1.91 -9.83 -7.49
CA ALA A 130 -2.16 -8.40 -7.67
C ALA A 130 -3.43 -8.15 -8.50
N SER A 131 -3.60 -8.84 -9.64
CA SER A 131 -4.80 -8.75 -10.47
C SER A 131 -6.05 -9.17 -9.70
N GLY A 132 -5.99 -10.25 -8.91
CA GLY A 132 -7.10 -10.68 -8.06
C GLY A 132 -7.56 -9.59 -7.10
N LEU A 133 -6.62 -8.87 -6.46
CA LEU A 133 -6.96 -7.75 -5.57
C LEU A 133 -7.54 -6.56 -6.34
N VAL A 134 -6.86 -6.12 -7.40
CA VAL A 134 -7.26 -4.90 -8.14
C VAL A 134 -8.59 -5.10 -8.86
N ILE A 135 -8.73 -6.19 -9.63
CA ILE A 135 -9.94 -6.46 -10.41
C ILE A 135 -11.06 -6.96 -9.51
N GLY A 136 -10.76 -7.90 -8.61
CA GLY A 136 -11.75 -8.51 -7.75
C GLY A 136 -12.22 -7.59 -6.64
N ILE A 137 -11.36 -7.25 -5.69
CA ILE A 137 -11.73 -6.37 -4.56
C ILE A 137 -11.99 -4.96 -5.06
N GLY A 138 -11.11 -4.38 -5.88
CA GLY A 138 -11.29 -3.03 -6.40
C GLY A 138 -12.58 -2.88 -7.23
N GLY A 139 -12.87 -3.85 -8.11
CA GLY A 139 -14.14 -3.92 -8.83
C GLY A 139 -15.35 -4.01 -7.91
N ALA A 140 -15.28 -4.84 -6.88
CA ALA A 140 -16.36 -5.03 -5.93
C ALA A 140 -16.67 -3.76 -5.13
N VAL A 141 -15.63 -3.01 -4.74
CA VAL A 141 -15.80 -1.70 -4.10
C VAL A 141 -16.49 -0.71 -5.04
N MET A 142 -16.15 -0.70 -6.34
CA MET A 142 -16.82 0.18 -7.30
C MET A 142 -18.31 -0.17 -7.43
N VAL A 143 -18.64 -1.44 -7.62
CA VAL A 143 -20.03 -1.92 -7.76
C VAL A 143 -20.87 -1.64 -6.51
N THR A 144 -20.30 -1.87 -5.32
CA THR A 144 -21.03 -1.65 -4.06
C THR A 144 -21.14 -0.19 -3.65
N ARG A 145 -20.28 0.70 -4.14
CA ARG A 145 -20.54 2.14 -3.99
C ARG A 145 -21.72 2.60 -4.83
N ALA A 146 -21.99 1.93 -5.95
CA ALA A 146 -23.16 2.16 -6.78
C ALA A 146 -24.42 1.43 -6.26
N SER A 147 -24.31 0.52 -5.29
CA SER A 147 -25.43 -0.29 -4.79
C SER A 147 -25.41 -0.45 -3.25
N PRO A 148 -26.40 0.09 -2.52
CA PRO A 148 -26.40 0.09 -1.06
C PRO A 148 -26.59 -1.34 -0.52
N GLY A 149 -25.51 -1.96 -0.01
CA GLY A 149 -25.63 -3.21 0.77
C GLY A 149 -24.43 -4.17 0.77
N GLY A 150 -23.47 -4.03 -0.15
CA GLY A 150 -22.43 -5.06 -0.33
C GLY A 150 -21.07 -4.80 0.35
N LEU A 151 -20.79 -3.59 0.84
CA LEU A 151 -19.46 -3.21 1.33
C LEU A 151 -18.98 -4.06 2.52
N GLY A 152 -19.88 -4.33 3.48
CA GLY A 152 -19.55 -5.12 4.66
C GLY A 152 -19.16 -6.56 4.32
N LEU A 153 -19.86 -7.21 3.39
CA LEU A 153 -19.55 -8.58 2.95
C LEU A 153 -18.17 -8.64 2.26
N ILE A 154 -17.88 -7.70 1.36
CA ILE A 154 -16.56 -7.63 0.69
C ILE A 154 -15.47 -7.39 1.73
N GLY A 155 -15.72 -6.48 2.69
CA GLY A 155 -14.81 -6.22 3.79
C GLY A 155 -14.52 -7.46 4.63
N ALA A 156 -15.55 -8.26 4.93
CA ALA A 156 -15.40 -9.51 5.66
C ALA A 156 -14.59 -10.56 4.86
N VAL A 157 -14.87 -10.71 3.56
CA VAL A 157 -14.11 -11.60 2.67
C VAL A 157 -12.65 -11.16 2.59
N ALA A 158 -12.37 -9.87 2.42
CA ALA A 158 -11.02 -9.32 2.44
C ALA A 158 -10.32 -9.60 3.78
N GLY A 159 -11.05 -9.51 4.90
CA GLY A 159 -10.54 -9.82 6.24
C GLY A 159 -10.16 -11.30 6.40
N ILE A 160 -11.01 -12.22 5.91
CA ILE A 160 -10.73 -13.66 5.90
C ILE A 160 -9.51 -13.96 5.04
N LEU A 161 -9.40 -13.35 3.85
CA LEU A 161 -8.24 -13.52 2.97
C LEU A 161 -6.96 -12.99 3.62
N ALA A 162 -7.04 -11.82 4.29
CA ALA A 162 -5.91 -11.25 5.02
C ALA A 162 -5.45 -12.17 6.14
N LEU A 163 -6.38 -12.67 6.96
CA LEU A 163 -6.10 -13.60 8.04
C LEU A 163 -5.48 -14.90 7.50
N GLY A 164 -6.09 -15.50 6.48
CA GLY A 164 -5.60 -16.74 5.87
C GLY A 164 -4.20 -16.58 5.28
N ALA A 165 -3.92 -15.43 4.66
CA ALA A 165 -2.59 -15.12 4.13
C ALA A 165 -1.56 -14.96 5.23
N TYR A 166 -1.85 -14.18 6.28
CA TYR A 166 -0.94 -14.06 7.42
C TYR A 166 -0.71 -15.40 8.12
N LEU A 167 -1.77 -16.19 8.36
CA LEU A 167 -1.65 -17.51 8.96
C LEU A 167 -0.80 -18.45 8.09
N GLY A 168 -1.01 -18.47 6.78
CA GLY A 168 -0.19 -19.26 5.86
C GLY A 168 1.26 -18.82 5.85
N ALA A 169 1.53 -17.51 5.91
CA ALA A 169 2.88 -16.97 5.94
C ALA A 169 3.59 -17.38 7.26
N PHE A 170 2.98 -17.11 8.41
CA PHE A 170 3.61 -17.30 9.71
C PHE A 170 3.65 -18.73 10.19
N LEU A 171 2.59 -19.52 9.96
CA LEU A 171 2.49 -20.87 10.51
C LEU A 171 3.11 -21.93 9.59
N ARG A 172 3.30 -21.64 8.31
CA ARG A 172 3.76 -22.65 7.33
C ARG A 172 5.04 -22.27 6.59
N LEU A 173 5.31 -20.98 6.39
CA LEU A 173 6.42 -20.53 5.54
C LEU A 173 7.56 -19.85 6.31
N ALA A 174 7.30 -19.28 7.50
CA ALA A 174 8.31 -18.53 8.27
C ALA A 174 9.59 -19.33 8.54
N ASP A 175 9.47 -20.62 8.88
CA ASP A 175 10.62 -21.47 9.23
C ASP A 175 11.27 -22.16 8.01
N ARG A 176 10.90 -21.76 6.78
CA ARG A 176 11.36 -22.40 5.53
C ARG A 176 12.13 -21.40 4.65
N PRO A 177 13.47 -21.26 4.82
CA PRO A 177 14.24 -20.23 4.13
C PRO A 177 14.23 -20.37 2.61
N HIS A 178 14.13 -21.60 2.10
CA HIS A 178 13.99 -21.85 0.66
C HIS A 178 12.65 -21.36 0.07
N LEU A 179 11.67 -20.98 0.90
CA LEU A 179 10.36 -20.44 0.51
C LEU A 179 10.19 -18.95 0.83
N SER A 180 11.28 -18.21 1.02
CA SER A 180 11.25 -16.79 1.37
C SER A 180 10.39 -15.95 0.41
N ALA A 181 10.50 -16.18 -0.89
CA ALA A 181 9.69 -15.49 -1.90
C ALA A 181 8.18 -15.70 -1.69
N SER A 182 7.76 -16.93 -1.36
CA SER A 182 6.36 -17.25 -1.04
C SER A 182 5.90 -16.59 0.25
N TYR A 183 6.75 -16.61 1.28
CA TYR A 183 6.48 -15.94 2.54
C TYR A 183 6.24 -14.43 2.32
N HIS A 184 7.10 -13.76 1.55
CA HIS A 184 6.99 -12.33 1.26
C HIS A 184 5.74 -12.00 0.43
N LEU A 185 5.45 -12.78 -0.61
CA LEU A 185 4.25 -12.59 -1.41
C LEU A 185 2.99 -12.69 -0.54
N LEU A 186 2.91 -13.71 0.31
CA LEU A 186 1.73 -13.96 1.12
C LEU A 186 1.58 -12.93 2.25
N ALA A 187 2.68 -12.49 2.86
CA ALA A 187 2.67 -11.39 3.83
C ALA A 187 2.22 -10.06 3.18
N ALA A 188 2.77 -9.71 2.00
CA ALA A 188 2.37 -8.50 1.28
C ALA A 188 0.90 -8.55 0.84
N PHE A 189 0.43 -9.70 0.35
CA PHE A 189 -0.97 -9.91 0.04
C PHE A 189 -1.86 -9.76 1.29
N GLY A 190 -1.46 -10.36 2.41
CA GLY A 190 -2.15 -10.23 3.70
C GLY A 190 -2.25 -8.77 4.17
N LEU A 191 -1.19 -7.97 3.98
CA LEU A 191 -1.19 -6.54 4.28
C LEU A 191 -2.22 -5.77 3.44
N VAL A 192 -2.20 -5.94 2.12
CA VAL A 192 -3.13 -5.21 1.22
C VAL A 192 -4.57 -5.63 1.47
N ALA A 193 -4.83 -6.93 1.65
CA ALA A 193 -6.15 -7.44 1.98
C ALA A 193 -6.63 -6.93 3.35
N ALA A 194 -5.75 -6.83 4.36
CA ALA A 194 -6.10 -6.28 5.66
C ALA A 194 -6.45 -4.79 5.60
N ILE A 195 -5.70 -3.99 4.85
CA ILE A 195 -6.00 -2.57 4.66
C ILE A 195 -7.34 -2.41 3.94
N ALA A 196 -7.60 -3.21 2.90
CA ALA A 196 -8.88 -3.22 2.21
C ALA A 196 -10.02 -3.62 3.17
N ALA A 197 -9.86 -4.68 3.96
CA ALA A 197 -10.84 -5.12 4.94
C ALA A 197 -11.16 -4.02 5.96
N LEU A 198 -10.12 -3.41 6.54
CA LEU A 198 -10.27 -2.30 7.48
C LEU A 198 -11.06 -1.15 6.85
N ALA A 199 -10.66 -0.70 5.65
CA ALA A 199 -11.29 0.43 4.97
C ALA A 199 -12.75 0.16 4.56
N LEU A 200 -13.12 -1.10 4.34
CA LEU A 200 -14.48 -1.50 3.95
C LEU A 200 -15.39 -1.79 5.15
N LEU A 201 -14.83 -2.25 6.26
CA LEU A 201 -15.58 -2.59 7.46
C LEU A 201 -15.77 -1.40 8.41
N PHE A 202 -14.81 -0.48 8.46
CA PHE A 202 -14.80 0.62 9.43
C PHE A 202 -14.81 1.98 8.73
N PRO A 203 -15.71 2.89 9.13
CA PRO A 203 -15.69 4.27 8.66
C PRO A 203 -14.83 5.18 9.56
N GLY A 204 -14.24 6.22 8.94
CA GLY A 204 -13.71 7.42 9.61
C GLY A 204 -12.84 7.16 10.85
N PRO A 205 -13.20 7.69 12.04
CA PRO A 205 -12.39 7.54 13.26
C PRO A 205 -12.18 6.10 13.71
N ILE A 206 -13.16 5.21 13.50
CA ILE A 206 -13.05 3.79 13.91
C ILE A 206 -11.99 3.08 13.07
N LEU A 207 -11.93 3.37 11.76
CA LEU A 207 -10.87 2.89 10.89
C LEU A 207 -9.49 3.35 11.38
N ALA A 208 -9.36 4.63 11.77
CA ALA A 208 -8.11 5.14 12.29
C ALA A 208 -7.68 4.41 13.57
N LEU A 209 -8.60 4.20 14.52
CA LEU A 209 -8.35 3.46 15.76
C LEU A 209 -7.97 1.99 15.52
N ALA A 210 -8.69 1.31 14.62
CA ALA A 210 -8.37 -0.08 14.25
C ALA A 210 -6.99 -0.17 13.58
N ALA A 211 -6.69 0.74 12.65
CA ALA A 211 -5.43 0.78 11.93
C ALA A 211 -4.24 1.11 12.85
N ILE A 212 -4.35 2.07 13.78
CA ILE A 212 -3.25 2.31 14.75
C ILE A 212 -3.04 1.11 15.65
N THR A 213 -4.11 0.43 16.08
CA THR A 213 -4.02 -0.74 16.96
C THR A 213 -3.26 -1.87 16.27
N ILE A 214 -3.62 -2.17 15.02
CA ILE A 214 -2.92 -3.19 14.22
C ILE A 214 -1.50 -2.72 13.87
N GLY A 215 -1.27 -1.44 13.65
CA GLY A 215 0.06 -0.86 13.45
C GLY A 215 0.97 -1.06 14.66
N ILE A 216 0.48 -0.79 15.88
CA ILE A 216 1.19 -1.04 17.14
C ILE A 216 1.49 -2.52 17.30
N ILE A 217 0.50 -3.39 17.07
CA ILE A 217 0.68 -4.85 17.14
C ILE A 217 1.75 -5.30 16.13
N SER A 218 1.69 -4.80 14.90
CA SER A 218 2.64 -5.15 13.84
C SER A 218 4.07 -4.73 14.18
N ILE A 219 4.27 -3.56 14.79
CA ILE A 219 5.61 -3.05 15.13
C ILE A 219 6.11 -3.62 16.46
N GLY A 220 5.23 -3.81 17.43
CA GLY A 220 5.57 -4.26 18.79
C GLY A 220 5.72 -5.77 18.91
N LEU A 221 4.79 -6.55 18.35
CA LEU A 221 4.78 -8.03 18.42
C LEU A 221 5.31 -8.69 17.14
N GLY A 222 5.19 -8.00 16.00
CA GLY A 222 5.74 -8.47 14.73
C GLY A 222 7.23 -8.79 14.73
N PRO A 223 8.11 -8.17 15.51
CA PRO A 223 9.53 -8.48 15.42
C PRO A 223 9.94 -9.93 15.66
N HIS A 224 9.10 -10.70 16.38
CA HIS A 224 9.32 -12.13 16.62
C HIS A 224 8.89 -13.03 15.45
N ARG A 225 8.05 -12.56 14.52
CA ARG A 225 7.43 -13.39 13.47
C ARG A 225 7.52 -12.77 12.07
N LEU A 226 7.41 -11.45 11.97
CA LEU A 226 7.52 -10.62 10.78
C LEU A 226 8.95 -10.16 10.49
N ALA A 227 9.89 -10.30 11.43
CA ALA A 227 11.26 -9.81 11.28
C ALA A 227 11.26 -8.32 10.82
N GLY A 228 12.06 -7.99 9.81
CA GLY A 228 12.12 -6.64 9.24
C GLY A 228 10.83 -6.13 8.57
N TYR A 229 9.89 -7.02 8.23
CA TYR A 229 8.60 -6.65 7.62
C TYR A 229 7.66 -5.95 8.62
N ALA A 230 7.88 -6.15 9.92
CA ALA A 230 7.09 -5.55 11.00
C ALA A 230 6.96 -4.02 10.84
N ALA A 231 8.10 -3.36 10.59
CA ALA A 231 8.13 -1.91 10.43
C ALA A 231 7.44 -1.44 9.14
N LEU A 232 7.57 -2.20 8.04
CA LEU A 232 6.92 -1.86 6.77
C LEU A 232 5.41 -2.01 6.87
N HIS A 233 4.92 -3.12 7.41
CA HIS A 233 3.49 -3.36 7.62
C HIS A 233 2.90 -2.35 8.60
N GLY A 234 3.60 -2.13 9.72
CA GLY A 234 3.26 -1.10 10.68
C GLY A 234 3.17 0.29 10.07
N SER A 235 4.11 0.66 9.20
CA SER A 235 4.10 1.95 8.49
C SER A 235 2.89 2.10 7.58
N ALA A 236 2.47 1.02 6.92
CA ALA A 236 1.28 1.03 6.07
C ALA A 236 0.00 1.20 6.90
N TYR A 237 -0.12 0.50 8.04
CA TYR A 237 -1.26 0.70 8.95
C TYR A 237 -1.29 2.10 9.58
N VAL A 238 -0.13 2.67 9.95
CA VAL A 238 -0.04 4.06 10.43
C VAL A 238 -0.43 5.05 9.33
N LEU A 239 -0.02 4.83 8.08
CA LEU A 239 -0.47 5.63 6.94
C LEU A 239 -2.00 5.56 6.78
N THR A 240 -2.58 4.35 6.85
CA THR A 240 -4.03 4.16 6.81
C THR A 240 -4.72 4.94 7.94
N ALA A 241 -4.16 4.92 9.16
CA ALA A 241 -4.73 5.66 10.28
C ALA A 241 -4.63 7.18 10.11
N LEU A 242 -3.51 7.69 9.61
CA LEU A 242 -3.32 9.12 9.33
C LEU A 242 -4.28 9.61 8.25
N ALA A 243 -4.53 8.80 7.22
CA ALA A 243 -5.52 9.08 6.20
C ALA A 243 -6.95 9.05 6.77
N ALA A 244 -7.30 7.99 7.52
CA ALA A 244 -8.64 7.79 8.06
C ALA A 244 -9.04 8.80 9.15
N SER A 245 -8.08 9.29 9.93
CA SER A 245 -8.30 10.35 10.93
C SER A 245 -8.46 11.74 10.30
N GLY A 246 -8.21 11.87 8.99
CA GLY A 246 -8.21 13.12 8.25
C GLY A 246 -6.94 13.96 8.41
N LEU A 247 -6.03 13.57 9.32
CA LEU A 247 -4.82 14.34 9.63
C LEU A 247 -3.89 14.47 8.42
N LEU A 248 -3.79 13.43 7.57
CA LEU A 248 -2.97 13.49 6.37
C LEU A 248 -3.49 14.56 5.39
N THR A 249 -4.79 14.56 5.11
CA THR A 249 -5.45 15.53 4.22
C THR A 249 -5.40 16.95 4.79
N ALA A 250 -5.62 17.09 6.11
CA ALA A 250 -5.53 18.36 6.80
C ALA A 250 -4.11 18.95 6.75
N SER A 251 -3.09 18.11 6.96
CA SER A 251 -1.68 18.49 6.82
C SER A 251 -1.32 18.89 5.39
N LEU A 252 -1.80 18.13 4.40
CA LEU A 252 -1.62 18.46 2.98
C LEU A 252 -2.22 19.83 2.64
N THR A 253 -3.43 20.10 3.13
CA THR A 253 -4.11 21.37 2.95
C THR A 253 -3.34 22.51 3.62
N ALA A 254 -2.88 22.31 4.86
CA ALA A 254 -2.07 23.29 5.58
C ALA A 254 -0.71 23.59 4.92
N TRP A 255 -0.14 22.62 4.20
CA TRP A 255 1.15 22.77 3.52
C TRP A 255 1.06 23.34 2.10
N MET A 256 0.00 23.02 1.35
CA MET A 256 -0.09 23.32 -0.09
C MET A 256 -1.08 24.44 -0.43
N ARG A 257 -2.04 24.74 0.44
CA ARG A 257 -3.10 25.72 0.17
C ARG A 257 -3.03 26.87 1.17
N ASN A 258 -3.75 27.95 0.92
CA ASN A 258 -3.94 29.03 1.90
C ASN A 258 -5.29 28.77 2.59
N PRO A 259 -5.32 28.02 3.70
CA PRO A 259 -6.57 27.50 4.24
C PRO A 259 -7.45 28.61 4.81
N THR A 260 -8.68 28.72 4.30
CA THR A 260 -9.75 29.55 4.85
C THR A 260 -11.07 28.78 4.76
N PRO A 261 -11.62 28.26 5.87
CA PRO A 261 -11.12 28.30 7.25
C PRO A 261 -9.90 27.40 7.49
N TRP A 262 -9.20 27.62 8.61
CA TRP A 262 -8.11 26.77 9.06
C TRP A 262 -8.62 25.38 9.46
N PRO A 263 -8.03 24.28 8.94
CA PRO A 263 -8.44 22.94 9.34
C PRO A 263 -8.06 22.67 10.80
N SER A 264 -8.91 21.91 11.50
CA SER A 264 -8.66 21.48 12.88
C SER A 264 -8.15 20.03 12.94
N VAL A 265 -7.36 19.72 13.97
CA VAL A 265 -6.89 18.35 14.23
C VAL A 265 -7.86 17.66 15.18
N SER A 266 -8.46 16.57 14.72
CA SER A 266 -9.35 15.75 15.55
C SER A 266 -8.59 15.08 16.71
N ALA A 267 -9.29 14.70 17.78
CA ALA A 267 -8.68 13.97 18.90
C ALA A 267 -8.01 12.65 18.44
N VAL A 268 -8.65 11.93 17.52
CA VAL A 268 -8.08 10.71 16.92
C VAL A 268 -6.87 11.03 16.04
N GLY A 269 -6.84 12.20 15.39
CA GLY A 269 -5.66 12.72 14.69
C GLY A 269 -4.47 12.89 15.63
N TRP A 270 -4.66 13.53 16.80
CA TRP A 270 -3.61 13.68 17.81
C TRP A 270 -3.11 12.33 18.35
N LEU A 271 -4.03 11.41 18.65
CA LEU A 271 -3.68 10.06 19.09
C LEU A 271 -2.85 9.31 18.02
N THR A 272 -3.26 9.42 16.76
CA THR A 272 -2.56 8.81 15.63
C THR A 272 -1.17 9.41 15.46
N LEU A 273 -1.03 10.73 15.60
CA LEU A 273 0.26 11.42 15.55
C LEU A 273 1.21 10.96 16.65
N GLY A 274 0.72 10.89 17.90
CA GLY A 274 1.50 10.39 19.04
C GLY A 274 1.94 8.94 18.82
N THR A 275 1.03 8.09 18.33
CA THR A 275 1.33 6.69 17.99
C THR A 275 2.38 6.58 16.89
N ALA A 276 2.27 7.38 15.82
CA ALA A 276 3.27 7.40 14.75
C ALA A 276 4.66 7.78 15.27
N GLY A 277 4.74 8.73 16.20
CA GLY A 277 5.99 9.12 16.87
C GLY A 277 6.59 7.99 17.70
N ILE A 278 5.78 7.32 18.53
CA ILE A 278 6.21 6.16 19.33
C ILE A 278 6.70 5.04 18.40
N CYS A 279 5.89 4.66 17.40
CA CYS A 279 6.21 3.62 16.42
C CYS A 279 7.51 3.89 15.65
N ALA A 280 7.80 5.15 15.30
CA ALA A 280 9.04 5.51 14.62
C ALA A 280 10.29 5.25 15.49
N THR A 281 10.17 5.39 16.81
CA THR A 281 11.29 5.19 17.75
C THR A 281 11.56 3.73 18.11
N LEU A 282 10.59 2.83 17.92
CA LEU A 282 10.76 1.40 18.21
C LEU A 282 11.83 0.77 17.30
N ARG A 283 12.71 -0.02 17.90
CA ARG A 283 13.83 -0.68 17.21
C ARG A 283 13.45 -2.12 16.86
N PRO A 284 13.40 -2.48 15.57
CA PRO A 284 13.30 -3.89 15.19
C PRO A 284 14.63 -4.62 15.50
N PRO A 285 14.57 -5.89 15.92
CA PRO A 285 15.70 -6.79 16.03
C PRO A 285 16.34 -6.99 14.66
N ARG A 286 17.67 -7.11 14.66
CA ARG A 286 18.47 -7.33 13.45
C ARG A 286 18.13 -8.68 12.83
N HIS A 287 18.02 -8.70 11.50
CA HIS A 287 17.76 -9.90 10.70
C HIS A 287 18.74 -9.96 9.51
N ASP A 288 18.43 -10.80 8.53
CA ASP A 288 19.13 -10.87 7.24
C ASP A 288 19.13 -9.52 6.49
N ASP A 289 19.98 -9.40 5.47
CA ASP A 289 20.21 -8.14 4.74
C ASP A 289 18.93 -7.51 4.17
N ILE A 290 18.01 -8.35 3.66
CA ILE A 290 16.73 -7.92 3.10
C ILE A 290 15.77 -7.47 4.20
N GLY A 291 15.64 -8.24 5.29
CA GLY A 291 14.85 -7.84 6.44
C GLY A 291 15.32 -6.49 7.01
N ASP A 292 16.63 -6.32 7.15
CA ASP A 292 17.23 -5.06 7.60
C ASP A 292 16.94 -3.90 6.64
N LEU A 293 16.97 -4.13 5.31
CA LEU A 293 16.58 -3.11 4.33
C LEU A 293 15.12 -2.69 4.51
N LEU A 294 14.20 -3.64 4.61
CA LEU A 294 12.77 -3.37 4.73
C LEU A 294 12.42 -2.72 6.06
N ALA A 295 13.09 -3.13 7.14
CA ALA A 295 13.00 -2.47 8.43
C ALA A 295 13.42 -1.00 8.33
N ARG A 296 14.55 -0.71 7.65
CA ARG A 296 15.02 0.66 7.42
C ARG A 296 14.01 1.47 6.60
N VAL A 297 13.47 0.90 5.51
CA VAL A 297 12.47 1.57 4.66
C VAL A 297 11.20 1.89 5.44
N GLY A 298 10.61 0.91 6.14
CA GLY A 298 9.39 1.12 6.92
C GLY A 298 9.56 2.20 8.01
N ARG A 299 10.74 2.27 8.63
CA ARG A 299 11.06 3.30 9.63
C ARG A 299 11.28 4.68 9.04
N LEU A 300 11.87 4.76 7.85
CA LEU A 300 11.97 6.01 7.10
C LEU A 300 10.58 6.53 6.70
N ILE A 301 9.68 5.64 6.28
CA ILE A 301 8.28 5.97 5.99
C ILE A 301 7.60 6.51 7.26
N LEU A 302 7.69 5.81 8.40
CA LEU A 302 7.12 6.27 9.66
C LEU A 302 7.64 7.64 10.09
N ALA A 303 8.95 7.86 9.99
CA ALA A 303 9.55 9.15 10.35
C ALA A 303 9.10 10.27 9.41
N ALA A 304 9.04 10.02 8.11
CA ALA A 304 8.55 10.99 7.13
C ALA A 304 7.08 11.34 7.38
N LEU A 305 6.23 10.32 7.62
CA LEU A 305 4.82 10.52 7.97
C LEU A 305 4.65 11.30 9.27
N PHE A 306 5.42 10.95 10.31
CA PHE A 306 5.40 11.67 11.58
C PHE A 306 5.81 13.14 11.41
N VAL A 307 6.93 13.40 10.73
CA VAL A 307 7.41 14.77 10.49
C VAL A 307 6.39 15.59 9.70
N PHE A 308 5.85 15.02 8.62
CA PHE A 308 4.85 15.68 7.79
C PHE A 308 3.57 16.01 8.58
N ALA A 309 3.03 15.02 9.31
CA ALA A 309 1.81 15.19 10.09
C ALA A 309 2.01 16.10 11.32
N ALA A 310 3.15 16.01 12.01
CA ALA A 310 3.48 16.84 13.16
C ALA A 310 3.60 18.31 12.77
N SER A 311 4.36 18.59 11.71
CA SER A 311 4.52 19.95 11.19
C SER A 311 3.21 20.51 10.63
N GLY A 312 2.40 19.69 9.95
CA GLY A 312 1.05 20.05 9.53
C GLY A 312 0.13 20.39 10.72
N ALA A 313 0.17 19.60 11.79
CA ALA A 313 -0.56 19.87 13.03
C ALA A 313 -0.12 21.18 13.69
N VAL A 314 1.20 21.45 13.74
CA VAL A 314 1.71 22.72 14.26
C VAL A 314 1.26 23.89 13.38
N LEU A 315 1.26 23.77 12.06
CA LEU A 315 0.72 24.80 11.15
C LEU A 315 -0.77 25.07 11.42
N MET A 316 -1.57 24.02 11.63
CA MET A 316 -3.00 24.16 11.90
C MET A 316 -3.30 24.86 13.23
N VAL A 317 -2.51 24.57 14.27
CA VAL A 317 -2.68 25.17 15.59
C VAL A 317 -2.13 26.59 15.64
N SER A 318 -0.93 26.82 15.09
CA SER A 318 -0.23 28.11 15.19
C SER A 318 -0.60 29.11 14.09
N GLY A 319 -0.99 28.62 12.90
CA GLY A 319 -1.31 29.44 11.73
C GLY A 319 -2.36 30.51 11.97
N PRO A 320 -3.53 30.22 12.58
CA PRO A 320 -4.54 31.23 12.89
C PRO A 320 -4.02 32.37 13.78
N HIS A 321 -3.10 32.06 14.70
CA HIS A 321 -2.56 33.02 15.66
C HIS A 321 -1.40 33.84 15.10
N ILE A 322 -0.63 33.28 14.16
CA ILE A 322 0.57 33.91 13.60
C ILE A 322 0.26 34.61 12.28
N ALA A 323 -0.45 33.94 11.36
CA ALA A 323 -0.75 34.46 10.02
C ALA A 323 -2.15 35.10 9.91
N GLY A 324 -3.06 34.83 10.85
CA GLY A 324 -4.39 35.45 10.91
C GLY A 324 -5.46 34.83 9.98
N PRO A 325 -6.72 35.26 10.12
CA PRO A 325 -7.80 35.01 9.16
C PRO A 325 -8.23 36.31 8.45
N PRO A 326 -7.99 36.49 7.13
CA PRO A 326 -7.29 35.58 6.21
C PRO A 326 -5.77 35.51 6.47
N PRO A 327 -5.09 34.44 6.03
CA PRO A 327 -3.66 34.28 6.25
C PRO A 327 -2.83 35.31 5.46
N ASP A 328 -1.95 36.03 6.15
CA ASP A 328 -0.82 36.72 5.52
C ASP A 328 0.10 35.68 4.85
N LEU A 329 0.22 35.78 3.54
CA LEU A 329 0.94 34.79 2.72
C LEU A 329 2.44 34.77 2.99
N GLY A 330 3.04 35.93 3.30
CA GLY A 330 4.46 36.04 3.60
C GLY A 330 4.79 35.44 4.96
N VAL A 331 3.96 35.73 5.95
CA VAL A 331 4.08 35.14 7.30
C VAL A 331 3.86 33.62 7.25
N LEU A 332 2.85 33.16 6.49
CA LEU A 332 2.57 31.73 6.33
C LEU A 332 3.71 30.99 5.61
N ALA A 333 4.29 31.57 4.56
CA ALA A 333 5.46 31.00 3.88
C ALA A 333 6.65 30.86 4.85
N THR A 334 6.94 31.91 5.62
CA THR A 334 8.02 31.91 6.61
C THR A 334 7.80 30.91 7.73
N LEU A 335 6.56 30.77 8.23
CA LEU A 335 6.20 29.77 9.23
C LEU A 335 6.45 28.35 8.72
N ARG A 336 6.07 28.08 7.47
CA ARG A 336 6.30 26.79 6.80
C ARG A 336 7.78 26.47 6.64
N THR A 337 8.59 27.44 6.19
CA THR A 337 10.06 27.28 6.08
C THR A 337 10.71 27.07 7.44
N THR A 338 10.24 27.78 8.46
CA THR A 338 10.69 27.61 9.85
C THR A 338 10.42 26.19 10.33
N LEU A 339 9.21 25.66 10.10
CA LEU A 339 8.85 24.30 10.52
C LEU A 339 9.62 23.20 9.78
N LEU A 340 9.87 23.35 8.47
CA LEU A 340 10.75 22.41 7.75
C LEU A 340 12.17 22.42 8.32
N SER A 341 12.70 23.61 8.62
CA SER A 341 14.04 23.78 9.17
C SER A 341 14.16 23.18 10.57
N LEU A 342 13.15 23.39 11.43
CA LEU A 342 13.07 22.75 12.75
C LEU A 342 12.94 21.23 12.63
N ALA A 343 12.17 20.72 11.66
CA ALA A 343 12.06 19.29 11.41
C ALA A 343 13.39 18.67 10.97
N VAL A 344 14.18 19.36 10.13
CA VAL A 344 15.54 18.93 9.75
C VAL A 344 16.45 18.83 10.97
N ILE A 345 16.46 19.86 11.82
CA ILE A 345 17.27 19.86 13.04
C ILE A 345 16.79 18.75 13.99
N GLY A 346 15.48 18.60 14.16
CA GLY A 346 14.86 17.55 14.98
C GLY A 346 15.22 16.15 14.52
N LEU A 347 15.21 15.87 13.21
CA LEU A 347 15.67 14.60 12.63
C LEU A 347 17.17 14.38 12.88
N GLY A 348 18.00 15.41 12.74
CA GLY A 348 19.43 15.34 13.04
C GLY A 348 19.71 15.05 14.53
N LEU A 349 18.95 15.66 15.44
CA LEU A 349 19.01 15.37 16.88
C LEU A 349 18.53 13.95 17.19
N ALA A 350 17.42 13.53 16.59
CA ALA A 350 16.89 12.18 16.76
C ALA A 350 17.88 11.13 16.25
N ALA A 351 18.61 11.39 15.16
CA ALA A 351 19.61 10.48 14.62
C ALA A 351 20.79 10.18 15.57
N ARG A 352 20.96 10.95 16.66
CA ARG A 352 21.98 10.67 17.68
C ARG A 352 21.71 9.39 18.47
N ARG A 353 20.44 8.99 18.61
CA ARG A 353 20.09 7.77 19.34
C ARG A 353 20.31 6.55 18.44
N PRO A 354 20.94 5.46 18.93
CA PRO A 354 21.21 4.25 18.12
C PRO A 354 19.97 3.69 17.43
N GLN A 355 18.82 3.81 18.10
CA GLN A 355 17.55 3.36 17.56
C GLN A 355 17.18 4.15 16.30
N THR A 356 17.31 5.47 16.29
CA THR A 356 16.80 6.38 15.24
C THR A 356 17.85 6.90 14.26
N ARG A 357 19.06 6.32 14.25
CA ARG A 357 20.14 6.67 13.29
C ARG A 357 19.70 6.68 11.82
N VAL A 358 18.78 5.81 11.43
CA VAL A 358 18.27 5.75 10.05
C VAL A 358 17.65 7.07 9.60
N PHE A 359 17.14 7.90 10.53
CA PHE A 359 16.50 9.18 10.24
C PHE A 359 17.47 10.23 9.67
N ALA A 360 18.78 10.06 9.85
CA ALA A 360 19.80 10.88 9.19
C ALA A 360 19.61 10.92 7.67
N ARG A 361 19.07 9.84 7.06
CA ARG A 361 18.81 9.78 5.62
C ARG A 361 17.69 10.71 5.15
N LEU A 362 16.82 11.17 6.04
CA LEU A 362 15.75 12.13 5.71
C LEU A 362 16.20 13.58 5.79
N VAL A 363 17.35 13.88 6.41
CA VAL A 363 17.87 15.25 6.54
C VAL A 363 18.11 15.88 5.18
N TYR A 364 18.82 15.21 4.27
CA TYR A 364 19.12 15.76 2.95
C TYR A 364 17.89 15.89 2.05
N PRO A 365 17.02 14.87 1.89
CA PRO A 365 15.77 15.03 1.14
C PRO A 365 14.91 16.18 1.67
N LEU A 366 14.82 16.33 3.00
CA LEU A 366 14.00 17.39 3.59
C LEU A 366 14.63 18.78 3.40
N LEU A 367 15.96 18.92 3.44
CA LEU A 367 16.66 20.14 3.08
C LEU A 367 16.43 20.52 1.60
N ILE A 368 16.50 19.55 0.69
CA ILE A 368 16.23 19.78 -0.75
C ILE A 368 14.79 20.27 -0.94
N VAL A 369 13.81 19.59 -0.34
CA VAL A 369 12.40 20.00 -0.40
C VAL A 369 12.20 21.39 0.21
N GLY A 370 12.85 21.66 1.35
CA GLY A 370 12.83 22.97 2.00
C GLY A 370 13.42 24.08 1.13
N GLY A 371 14.56 23.85 0.48
CA GLY A 371 15.18 24.81 -0.43
C GLY A 371 14.34 25.08 -1.67
N LEU A 372 13.79 24.05 -2.31
CA LEU A 372 12.90 24.19 -3.46
C LEU A 372 11.64 24.99 -3.09
N ARG A 373 11.05 24.69 -1.93
CA ARG A 373 9.89 25.41 -1.41
C ARG A 373 10.24 26.87 -1.11
N PHE A 374 11.33 27.10 -0.41
CA PHE A 374 11.81 28.44 -0.05
C PHE A 374 11.96 29.34 -1.30
N VAL A 375 12.50 28.79 -2.38
CA VAL A 375 12.60 29.50 -3.67
C VAL A 375 11.22 29.79 -4.29
N ALA A 376 10.29 28.83 -4.20
CA ALA A 376 8.98 28.94 -4.83
C ALA A 376 8.00 29.86 -4.07
N ASP A 377 7.96 29.78 -2.74
CA ASP A 377 6.96 30.45 -1.91
C ASP A 377 7.52 31.73 -1.26
N ASP A 378 8.65 31.63 -0.56
CA ASP A 378 9.15 32.70 0.30
C ASP A 378 9.59 33.92 -0.51
N PHE A 379 10.33 33.75 -1.62
CA PHE A 379 10.73 34.89 -2.47
C PHE A 379 9.56 35.60 -3.15
N ARG A 380 8.43 34.90 -3.37
CA ARG A 380 7.27 35.48 -4.06
C ARG A 380 6.34 36.24 -3.13
N HIS A 381 6.22 35.78 -1.88
CA HIS A 381 5.18 36.26 -0.97
C HIS A 381 5.73 36.93 0.31
N SER A 382 6.99 36.72 0.68
CA SER A 382 7.54 37.23 1.94
C SER A 382 8.02 38.67 1.82
N GLY A 383 7.75 39.48 2.86
CA GLY A 383 8.37 40.78 3.03
C GLY A 383 9.84 40.66 3.48
N PRO A 384 10.61 41.77 3.51
CA PRO A 384 12.04 41.73 3.83
C PRO A 384 12.36 41.11 5.20
N ALA A 385 11.56 41.43 6.23
CA ALA A 385 11.76 40.90 7.58
C ALA A 385 11.47 39.40 7.68
N THR A 386 10.36 38.93 7.08
CA THR A 386 9.98 37.52 7.12
C THR A 386 10.92 36.67 6.27
N LEU A 387 11.37 37.19 5.12
CA LEU A 387 12.41 36.57 4.29
C LEU A 387 13.75 36.45 5.02
N PHE A 388 14.17 37.49 5.76
CA PHE A 388 15.38 37.44 6.57
C PHE A 388 15.31 36.33 7.63
N ILE A 389 14.17 36.21 8.33
CA ILE A 389 13.94 35.14 9.31
C ILE A 389 13.98 33.77 8.63
N ALA A 390 13.29 33.59 7.51
CA ALA A 390 13.27 32.35 6.75
C ALA A 390 14.68 31.93 6.31
N LEU A 391 15.49 32.86 5.79
CA LEU A 391 16.89 32.65 5.42
C LEU A 391 17.76 32.25 6.61
N ALA A 392 17.65 32.98 7.73
CA ALA A 392 18.44 32.72 8.92
C ALA A 392 18.15 31.31 9.47
N VAL A 393 16.86 30.96 9.56
CA VAL A 393 16.42 29.66 10.09
C VAL A 393 16.78 28.51 9.13
N TYR A 394 16.60 28.69 7.82
CA TYR A 394 16.98 27.68 6.83
C TYR A 394 18.50 27.49 6.77
N GLY A 395 19.28 28.57 6.79
CA GLY A 395 20.74 28.52 6.86
C GLY A 395 21.23 27.79 8.12
N LEU A 396 20.59 28.05 9.26
CA LEU A 396 20.88 27.33 10.50
C LEU A 396 20.60 25.83 10.36
N ALA A 397 19.46 25.43 9.77
CA ALA A 397 19.13 24.03 9.53
C ALA A 397 20.10 23.34 8.56
N TRP A 398 20.56 24.05 7.52
CA TRP A 398 21.56 23.55 6.57
C TRP A 398 22.91 23.24 7.24
N VAL A 399 23.33 24.08 8.20
CA VAL A 399 24.58 23.86 8.95
C VAL A 399 24.41 22.82 10.05
N LEU A 400 23.35 22.92 10.85
CA LEU A 400 23.15 22.08 12.03
C LEU A 400 22.66 20.68 11.69
N GLY A 401 21.70 20.52 10.76
CA GLY A 401 21.08 19.24 10.44
C GLY A 401 22.10 18.15 10.08
N PRO A 402 22.93 18.35 9.05
CA PRO A 402 23.95 17.39 8.64
C PRO A 402 25.00 17.13 9.73
N ARG A 403 25.44 18.16 10.47
CA ARG A 403 26.42 18.01 11.57
C ARG A 403 25.87 17.14 12.70
N MET A 404 24.61 17.33 13.07
CA MET A 404 23.97 16.53 14.10
C MET A 404 23.75 15.08 13.66
N ALA A 405 23.39 14.87 12.39
CA ALA A 405 23.25 13.55 11.79
C ALA A 405 24.59 12.80 11.68
N ALA A 406 25.67 13.47 11.28
CA ALA A 406 26.99 12.87 11.11
C ALA A 406 27.60 12.36 12.42
N ARG A 407 27.40 13.09 13.53
CA ARG A 407 27.86 12.66 14.87
C ARG A 407 27.23 11.34 15.33
N GLY A 408 26.07 10.97 14.79
CA GLY A 408 25.43 9.68 15.07
C GLY A 408 26.10 8.47 14.40
N ASN A 409 26.94 8.69 13.38
CA ASN A 409 27.55 7.62 12.56
C ASN A 409 28.98 7.24 12.99
N VAL A 410 29.62 8.01 13.87
CA VAL A 410 31.04 7.84 14.25
C VAL A 410 31.25 6.96 15.50
N CYS A 411 30.18 6.38 16.06
CA CYS A 411 30.23 5.43 17.18
C CYS A 411 29.44 4.17 16.84
#